data_AF-A0A960E4L7-F1
#
_entry.id   AF-A0A960E4L7-F1
#
_cell.length_a   1.000
_cell.length_b   1.000
_cell.length_c   1.000
_cell.angle_alpha   90.00
_cell.angle_beta   90.00
_cell.angle_gamma   90.00
#
_symmetry.space_group_name_H-M   'P 1'
#
loop_
_entity.id
_entity.type
_entity.pdbx_description
1 polymer ?
#
loop_
_entity_poly.entity_id
_entity_poly.type
_entity_poly.pdbx_seq_one_letter_code
_entity_poly.pdbx_strand_id
1 'polypeptide(L)'
;MRVLFDNGAGAGVPPGVAMAGFEASFDAYPPTTMAPTTWYLGADGALTDQEPTATGVADRYTSDPTLRPESVLVEDEDPWERLPTYQWEPAVDGASLSYATAPLAEDTVMVGSASADLWIRSSTDDADLQVTLTEIRPDGSETYVQSGWLRASKRAIDEERSTETQPLITQREGDAEPLPEGEFEQVRLEVYPFAHAFRAGSQVRIVISAPGGDRARWLFDTPTEPVDIEVARSAEHPSAIVVPVVPGVDVPTEL
;
A
#
# COMPACT_ATOMS: atom_id res chain seq x y z
N MET A 1 -24.04 -1.45 -1.19
CA MET A 1 -22.90 -2.14 -0.55
C MET A 1 -22.93 -1.86 0.95
N ARG A 2 -22.72 -2.88 1.79
CA ARG A 2 -22.54 -2.72 3.24
C ARG A 2 -21.13 -3.14 3.61
N VAL A 3 -20.41 -2.28 4.32
CA VAL A 3 -19.04 -2.49 4.77
C VAL A 3 -19.05 -2.74 6.28
N LEU A 4 -18.35 -3.78 6.69
CA LEU A 4 -18.19 -4.18 8.09
C LEU A 4 -16.79 -3.77 8.53
N PHE A 5 -16.68 -2.70 9.31
CA PHE A 5 -15.40 -2.16 9.79
C PHE A 5 -14.98 -2.81 11.10
N ASP A 6 -13.68 -2.80 11.38
CA ASP A 6 -13.06 -3.39 12.57
C ASP A 6 -13.54 -4.84 12.81
N ASN A 7 -13.64 -5.63 11.74
CA ASN A 7 -14.11 -7.01 11.84
C ASN A 7 -13.16 -7.82 12.74
N GLY A 8 -13.70 -8.44 13.79
CA GLY A 8 -12.90 -9.04 14.85
C GLY A 8 -12.91 -8.26 16.16
N ALA A 9 -13.39 -7.01 16.16
CA ALA A 9 -13.39 -6.12 17.33
C ALA A 9 -14.80 -5.73 17.80
N GLY A 10 -15.83 -6.51 17.43
CA GLY A 10 -17.19 -6.26 17.88
C GLY A 10 -17.34 -6.23 19.41
N ALA A 11 -18.20 -5.34 19.91
CA ALA A 11 -18.40 -5.16 21.35
C ALA A 11 -19.04 -6.40 22.01
N GLY A 12 -18.53 -6.78 23.19
CA GLY A 12 -19.12 -7.85 24.00
C GLY A 12 -18.83 -9.28 23.51
N VAL A 13 -17.92 -9.46 22.54
CA VAL A 13 -17.43 -10.77 22.10
C VAL A 13 -15.91 -10.87 22.23
N PRO A 14 -15.33 -12.09 22.32
CA PRO A 14 -13.89 -12.27 22.26
C PRO A 14 -13.27 -11.71 20.96
N PRO A 15 -12.02 -11.22 20.96
CA PRO A 15 -11.35 -10.70 19.75
C PRO A 15 -11.28 -11.72 18.61
N GLY A 16 -11.28 -11.27 17.35
CA GLY A 16 -11.24 -12.14 16.16
C GLY A 16 -12.54 -12.89 15.85
N VAL A 17 -13.57 -12.79 16.68
CA VAL A 17 -14.92 -13.23 16.28
C VAL A 17 -15.36 -12.35 15.10
N ALA A 18 -15.83 -12.97 14.01
CA ALA A 18 -16.26 -12.29 12.78
C ALA A 18 -17.53 -11.43 12.97
N MET A 19 -17.38 -10.40 13.80
CA MET A 19 -18.36 -9.39 14.14
C MET A 19 -17.66 -8.04 14.04
N ALA A 20 -18.32 -7.13 13.33
CA ALA A 20 -17.82 -5.79 13.10
C ALA A 20 -17.88 -4.95 14.38
N GLY A 21 -16.93 -4.02 14.54
CA GLY A 21 -17.05 -2.93 15.51
C GLY A 21 -18.19 -1.97 15.14
N PHE A 22 -18.32 -1.67 13.85
CA PHE A 22 -19.42 -0.89 13.29
C PHE A 22 -19.62 -1.19 11.79
N GLU A 23 -20.70 -0.68 11.21
CA GLU A 23 -20.98 -0.85 9.78
C GLU A 23 -21.37 0.49 9.13
N ALA A 24 -21.03 0.64 7.86
CA ALA A 24 -21.52 1.73 7.02
C ALA A 24 -22.06 1.19 5.70
N SER A 25 -23.02 1.89 5.09
CA SER A 25 -23.64 1.49 3.83
C SER A 25 -23.48 2.56 2.76
N PHE A 26 -23.23 2.12 1.53
CA PHE A 26 -23.00 2.94 0.35
C PHE A 26 -23.84 2.41 -0.82
N ASP A 27 -24.24 3.27 -1.76
CA ASP A 27 -25.10 2.84 -2.87
C ASP A 27 -24.36 2.05 -3.97
N ALA A 28 -23.04 2.22 -4.07
CA ALA A 28 -22.20 1.58 -5.08
C ALA A 28 -20.84 1.14 -4.52
N TYR A 29 -20.09 0.39 -5.34
CA TYR A 29 -18.68 0.12 -5.13
C TYR A 29 -17.88 0.52 -6.37
N PRO A 30 -16.81 1.33 -6.23
CA PRO A 30 -16.47 2.12 -5.04
C PRO A 30 -17.62 3.08 -4.63
N PRO A 31 -17.66 3.60 -3.39
CA PRO A 31 -18.67 4.58 -3.00
C PRO A 31 -18.66 5.80 -3.92
N THR A 32 -19.83 6.28 -4.34
CA THR A 32 -19.93 7.46 -5.23
C THR A 32 -19.50 8.77 -4.56
N THR A 33 -19.44 8.78 -3.24
CA THR A 33 -18.93 9.90 -2.43
C THR A 33 -17.41 9.82 -2.21
N MET A 34 -16.76 8.74 -2.65
CA MET A 34 -15.31 8.59 -2.56
C MET A 34 -14.62 9.72 -3.34
N ALA A 35 -13.65 10.35 -2.70
CA ALA A 35 -12.79 11.37 -3.25
C ALA A 35 -11.34 10.84 -3.29
N PRO A 36 -10.71 10.81 -4.47
CA PRO A 36 -9.28 10.55 -4.58
C PRO A 36 -8.50 11.61 -3.80
N THR A 37 -7.62 11.17 -2.90
CA THR A 37 -6.73 12.04 -2.13
C THR A 37 -5.30 11.65 -2.39
N THR A 38 -4.49 12.59 -2.87
CA THR A 38 -3.09 12.37 -3.23
C THR A 38 -2.17 12.79 -2.09
N TRP A 39 -1.24 11.92 -1.73
CA TRP A 39 -0.08 12.27 -0.92
C TRP A 39 1.21 11.94 -1.67
N TYR A 40 2.04 12.96 -1.86
CA TYR A 40 3.33 12.86 -2.53
C TYR A 40 4.40 12.35 -1.57
N LEU A 41 5.36 11.61 -2.11
CA LEU A 41 6.56 11.23 -1.38
C LEU A 41 7.41 12.48 -1.11
N GLY A 42 7.73 12.71 0.15
CA GLY A 42 8.49 13.84 0.65
C GLY A 42 9.85 13.44 1.23
N ALA A 43 10.63 14.44 1.63
CA ALA A 43 11.87 14.21 2.36
C ALA A 43 11.61 13.54 3.72
N ASP A 44 12.63 12.88 4.27
CA ASP A 44 12.61 12.26 5.60
C ASP A 44 11.49 11.23 5.81
N GLY A 45 11.04 10.57 4.73
CA GLY A 45 9.98 9.56 4.80
C GLY A 45 8.59 10.17 5.05
N ALA A 46 8.33 11.39 4.60
CA ALA A 46 7.02 12.01 4.73
C ALA A 46 6.10 11.67 3.55
N LEU A 47 4.80 11.52 3.81
CA LEU A 47 3.73 11.66 2.83
C LEU A 47 3.09 13.05 3.01
N THR A 48 3.07 13.85 1.96
CA THR A 48 2.65 15.26 2.02
C THR A 48 1.56 15.58 1.00
N ASP A 49 0.66 16.49 1.34
CA ASP A 49 -0.39 16.97 0.42
C ASP A 49 0.10 18.04 -0.58
N GLN A 50 1.38 18.42 -0.49
CA GLN A 50 2.02 19.37 -1.41
C GLN A 50 2.88 18.61 -2.41
N GLU A 51 2.83 19.05 -3.68
CA GLU A 51 3.75 18.56 -4.70
C GLU A 51 5.22 18.87 -4.33
N PRO A 52 6.16 17.96 -4.65
CA PRO A 52 7.57 18.23 -4.44
C PRO A 52 8.04 19.42 -5.27
N THR A 53 8.80 20.32 -4.65
CA THR A 53 9.44 21.45 -5.36
C THR A 53 10.93 21.23 -5.61
N ALA A 54 11.52 20.21 -4.98
CA ALA A 54 12.93 19.87 -5.14
C ALA A 54 13.16 19.18 -6.48
N THR A 55 14.23 19.52 -7.18
CA THR A 55 14.57 18.95 -8.49
C THR A 55 15.57 17.81 -8.35
N GLY A 56 15.41 16.74 -9.13
CA GLY A 56 16.39 15.65 -9.23
C GLY A 56 16.69 14.89 -7.93
N VAL A 57 15.73 14.84 -6.99
CA VAL A 57 15.84 14.10 -5.73
C VAL A 57 15.11 12.76 -5.81
N ALA A 58 15.75 11.72 -5.29
CA ALA A 58 15.22 10.37 -5.20
C ALA A 58 15.74 9.68 -3.94
N ASP A 59 15.01 8.69 -3.45
CA ASP A 59 15.47 7.78 -2.40
C ASP A 59 15.75 6.40 -3.01
N ARG A 60 16.60 5.60 -2.36
CA ARG A 60 17.10 4.34 -2.92
C ARG A 60 16.99 3.22 -1.91
N TYR A 61 16.65 2.03 -2.41
CA TYR A 61 16.72 0.78 -1.66
C TYR A 61 17.20 -0.36 -2.56
N THR A 62 17.64 -1.45 -1.95
CA THR A 62 17.96 -2.70 -2.63
C THR A 62 16.81 -3.67 -2.43
N SER A 63 16.08 -3.96 -3.51
CA SER A 63 15.01 -4.96 -3.52
C SER A 63 15.62 -6.36 -3.42
N ASP A 64 15.59 -6.95 -2.22
CA ASP A 64 16.07 -8.30 -1.95
C ASP A 64 14.96 -9.09 -1.22
N PRO A 65 14.28 -10.04 -1.91
CA PRO A 65 13.18 -10.81 -1.32
C PRO A 65 13.66 -11.80 -0.25
N THR A 66 14.97 -12.05 -0.11
CA THR A 66 15.51 -13.00 0.88
C THR A 66 15.66 -12.40 2.28
N LEU A 67 15.52 -11.08 2.41
CA LEU A 67 15.69 -10.36 3.68
C LEU A 67 14.44 -10.37 4.57
N ARG A 68 13.30 -10.85 4.05
CA ARG A 68 12.04 -11.00 4.79
C ARG A 68 11.51 -12.43 4.57
N PRO A 69 10.74 -12.98 5.51
CA PRO A 69 10.09 -14.28 5.31
C PRO A 69 9.16 -14.21 4.09
N GLU A 70 8.91 -15.36 3.46
CA GLU A 70 7.96 -15.42 2.33
C GLU A 70 6.52 -15.14 2.78
N SER A 71 6.19 -15.44 4.04
CA SER A 71 4.86 -15.33 4.64
C SER A 71 4.92 -14.62 5.99
N VAL A 72 3.86 -13.88 6.32
CA VAL A 72 3.65 -13.28 7.65
C VAL A 72 3.15 -14.30 8.69
N LEU A 73 2.67 -15.46 8.23
CA LEU A 73 2.09 -16.49 9.09
C LEU A 73 3.21 -17.29 9.77
N VAL A 74 3.13 -17.46 11.08
CA VAL A 74 4.07 -18.32 11.82
C VAL A 74 3.94 -19.76 11.31
N GLU A 75 5.07 -20.49 11.27
CA GLU A 75 5.11 -21.89 10.87
C GLU A 75 4.06 -22.72 11.66
N ASP A 76 3.38 -23.63 10.95
CA ASP A 76 2.32 -24.51 11.47
C ASP A 76 1.00 -23.85 11.93
N GLU A 77 0.85 -22.53 11.85
CA GLU A 77 -0.46 -21.87 12.07
C GLU A 77 -1.41 -22.09 10.88
N ASP A 78 -2.73 -22.14 11.15
CA ASP A 78 -3.75 -22.14 10.10
C ASP A 78 -4.29 -20.71 9.93
N PRO A 79 -4.15 -20.07 8.75
CA PRO A 79 -4.63 -18.70 8.57
C PRO A 79 -6.17 -18.60 8.59
N TRP A 80 -6.88 -19.73 8.72
CA TRP A 80 -8.32 -19.80 8.96
C TRP A 80 -8.71 -19.88 10.44
N GLU A 81 -7.75 -19.93 11.36
CA GLU A 81 -8.06 -19.79 12.78
C GLU A 81 -8.70 -18.43 13.05
N ARG A 82 -9.37 -18.32 14.20
CA ARG A 82 -10.03 -17.06 14.61
C ARG A 82 -9.01 -15.93 14.81
N LEU A 83 -7.85 -16.27 15.36
CA LEU A 83 -6.74 -15.35 15.65
C LEU A 83 -5.43 -16.13 15.45
N PRO A 84 -5.05 -16.40 14.19
CA PRO A 84 -3.76 -17.04 13.92
C PRO A 84 -2.62 -16.14 14.38
N THR A 85 -1.50 -16.76 14.71
CA THR A 85 -0.29 -16.01 15.08
C THR A 85 0.41 -15.50 13.82
N TYR A 86 0.53 -14.18 13.72
CA TYR A 86 1.31 -13.53 12.67
C TYR A 86 2.62 -12.99 13.24
N GLN A 87 3.70 -13.16 12.47
CA GLN A 87 5.00 -12.55 12.73
C GLN A 87 5.16 -11.37 11.77
N TRP A 88 4.67 -10.21 12.20
CA TRP A 88 4.90 -8.96 11.46
C TRP A 88 6.35 -8.53 11.60
N GLU A 89 7.09 -8.54 10.50
CA GLU A 89 8.45 -8.00 10.47
C GLU A 89 8.44 -6.59 9.87
N PRO A 90 9.04 -5.61 10.56
CA PRO A 90 9.07 -4.23 10.09
C PRO A 90 9.87 -4.10 8.79
N ALA A 91 9.71 -2.95 8.14
CA ALA A 91 10.54 -2.53 7.01
C ALA A 91 12.04 -2.65 7.35
N VAL A 92 12.82 -3.21 6.43
CA VAL A 92 14.27 -3.42 6.59
C VAL A 92 15.01 -2.22 6.01
N ASP A 93 15.82 -1.55 6.83
CA ASP A 93 16.62 -0.40 6.42
C ASP A 93 17.53 -0.74 5.24
N GLY A 94 17.49 0.10 4.19
CA GLY A 94 18.26 -0.11 2.97
C GLY A 94 17.65 -1.12 2.00
N ALA A 95 16.70 -1.96 2.43
CA ALA A 95 15.98 -2.91 1.59
C ALA A 95 14.50 -2.54 1.34
N SER A 96 14.08 -1.39 1.88
CA SER A 96 12.76 -0.83 1.67
C SER A 96 12.78 0.69 1.86
N LEU A 97 11.78 1.37 1.32
CA LEU A 97 11.48 2.78 1.58
C LEU A 97 10.19 2.88 2.38
N SER A 98 10.10 3.84 3.29
CA SER A 98 8.92 4.06 4.13
C SER A 98 8.53 5.51 4.13
N TYR A 99 7.25 5.78 3.87
CA TYR A 99 6.69 7.12 3.89
C TYR A 99 5.42 7.14 4.73
N ALA A 100 5.25 8.13 5.59
CA ALA A 100 4.07 8.26 6.44
C ALA A 100 3.54 9.70 6.48
N THR A 101 2.22 9.84 6.58
CA THR A 101 1.60 11.15 6.79
C THR A 101 1.97 11.71 8.16
N ALA A 102 1.74 13.00 8.38
CA ALA A 102 1.56 13.49 9.75
C ALA A 102 0.36 12.75 10.40
N PRO A 103 0.29 12.71 11.74
CA PRO A 103 -0.92 12.23 12.43
C PRO A 103 -2.17 12.90 11.88
N LEU A 104 -3.15 12.10 11.49
CA LEU A 104 -4.41 12.58 10.93
C LEU A 104 -5.13 13.45 11.96
N ALA A 105 -5.67 14.59 11.50
CA ALA A 105 -6.36 15.52 12.38
C ALA A 105 -7.77 15.04 12.78
N GLU A 106 -8.36 14.18 11.97
CA GLU A 106 -9.71 13.63 12.13
C GLU A 106 -9.76 12.18 11.60
N ASP A 107 -10.82 11.47 11.95
CA ASP A 107 -11.05 10.12 11.45
C ASP A 107 -11.18 10.14 9.91
N THR A 108 -10.42 9.28 9.25
CA THR A 108 -10.35 9.17 7.80
C THR A 108 -10.72 7.76 7.39
N VAL A 109 -11.88 7.62 6.75
CA VAL A 109 -12.35 6.35 6.20
C VAL A 109 -11.93 6.23 4.75
N MET A 110 -11.38 5.08 4.38
CA MET A 110 -11.01 4.76 2.99
C MET A 110 -11.74 3.50 2.55
N VAL A 111 -12.33 3.52 1.36
CA VAL A 111 -13.05 2.37 0.78
C VAL A 111 -12.84 2.32 -0.73
N GLY A 112 -12.10 1.31 -1.20
CA GLY A 112 -11.75 1.16 -2.62
C GLY A 112 -10.35 0.57 -2.78
N SER A 113 -9.76 0.73 -3.96
CA SER A 113 -8.33 0.51 -4.19
C SER A 113 -7.57 1.83 -4.03
N ALA A 114 -6.25 1.76 -3.82
CA ALA A 114 -5.36 2.91 -3.93
C ALA A 114 -4.35 2.72 -5.06
N SER A 115 -3.84 3.83 -5.61
CA SER A 115 -2.85 3.83 -6.69
C SER A 115 -1.52 4.32 -6.13
N ALA A 116 -0.49 3.50 -6.14
CA ALA A 116 0.89 3.94 -5.94
C ALA A 116 1.45 4.35 -7.31
N ASP A 117 1.53 5.65 -7.54
CA ASP A 117 2.03 6.25 -8.77
C ASP A 117 3.49 6.62 -8.54
N LEU A 118 4.39 5.70 -8.92
CA LEU A 118 5.81 5.78 -8.59
C LEU A 118 6.64 6.02 -9.85
N TRP A 119 7.56 6.97 -9.78
CA TRP A 119 8.61 7.14 -10.77
C TRP A 119 9.84 6.38 -10.31
N ILE A 120 10.16 5.28 -11.00
CA ILE A 120 11.24 4.38 -10.61
C ILE A 120 12.36 4.37 -11.63
N ARG A 121 13.59 4.18 -11.13
CA ARG A 121 14.76 3.83 -11.95
C ARG A 121 15.39 2.58 -11.35
N SER A 122 15.66 1.59 -12.18
CA SER A 122 16.20 0.30 -11.77
C SER A 122 17.62 0.09 -12.29
N SER A 123 18.45 -0.65 -11.54
CA SER A 123 19.76 -1.13 -12.01
C SER A 123 19.66 -2.22 -13.09
N THR A 124 18.48 -2.81 -13.27
CA THR A 124 18.17 -3.87 -14.25
C THR A 124 16.99 -3.47 -15.12
N ASP A 125 16.75 -4.22 -16.19
CA ASP A 125 15.64 -3.99 -17.14
C ASP A 125 14.28 -4.49 -16.63
N ASP A 126 14.21 -5.07 -15.44
CA ASP A 126 12.97 -5.42 -14.74
C ASP A 126 13.15 -5.32 -13.22
N ALA A 127 12.04 -5.19 -12.51
CA ALA A 127 12.00 -5.14 -11.05
C ALA A 127 10.61 -5.58 -10.55
N ASP A 128 10.57 -6.37 -9.48
CA ASP A 128 9.34 -6.69 -8.76
C ASP A 128 9.18 -5.73 -7.57
N LEU A 129 8.01 -5.09 -7.49
CA LEU A 129 7.65 -4.09 -6.48
C LEU A 129 6.49 -4.60 -5.63
N GLN A 130 6.58 -4.34 -4.32
CA GLN A 130 5.47 -4.40 -3.38
C GLN A 130 5.28 -3.04 -2.76
N VAL A 131 4.02 -2.60 -2.65
CA VAL A 131 3.63 -1.45 -1.85
C VAL A 131 2.66 -1.92 -0.78
N THR A 132 3.01 -1.70 0.48
CA THR A 132 2.21 -2.10 1.64
C THR A 132 1.73 -0.87 2.38
N LEU A 133 0.41 -0.76 2.51
CA LEU A 133 -0.30 0.24 3.29
C LEU A 133 -0.48 -0.26 4.73
N THR A 134 -0.03 0.53 5.70
CA THR A 134 -0.19 0.27 7.12
C THR A 134 -0.72 1.50 7.86
N GLU A 135 -1.29 1.26 9.04
CA GLU A 135 -1.66 2.29 10.02
C GLU A 135 -0.61 2.28 11.14
N ILE A 136 0.01 3.43 11.43
CA ILE A 136 0.74 3.63 12.68
C ILE A 136 -0.21 4.32 13.66
N ARG A 137 -0.48 3.68 14.80
CA ARG A 137 -1.37 4.21 15.83
C ARG A 137 -0.60 5.10 16.83
N PRO A 138 -1.28 5.96 17.60
CA PRO A 138 -0.65 6.82 18.60
C PRO A 138 0.12 6.07 19.70
N ASP A 139 -0.19 4.80 19.95
CA ASP A 139 0.54 3.95 20.89
C ASP A 139 1.85 3.36 20.29
N GLY A 140 2.14 3.66 19.03
CA GLY A 140 3.30 3.19 18.29
C GLY A 140 3.11 1.82 17.62
N SER A 141 1.93 1.20 17.74
CA SER A 141 1.64 -0.06 17.05
C SER A 141 1.43 0.16 15.55
N GLU A 142 1.87 -0.81 14.76
CA GLU A 142 1.66 -0.85 13.32
C GLU A 142 0.62 -1.92 12.98
N THR A 143 -0.36 -1.56 12.17
CA THR A 143 -1.41 -2.48 11.69
C THR A 143 -1.38 -2.56 10.18
N TYR A 144 -1.26 -3.77 9.64
CA TYR A 144 -1.41 -4.01 8.21
C TYR A 144 -2.82 -3.64 7.74
N VAL A 145 -2.92 -2.89 6.64
CA VAL A 145 -4.19 -2.55 6.00
C VAL A 145 -4.33 -3.32 4.69
N GLN A 146 -3.39 -3.12 3.77
CA GLN A 146 -3.42 -3.77 2.45
C GLN A 146 -2.08 -3.71 1.73
N SER A 147 -1.89 -4.51 0.70
CA SER A 147 -0.74 -4.39 -0.20
C SER A 147 -1.11 -4.61 -1.67
N GLY A 148 -0.17 -4.23 -2.54
CA GLY A 148 -0.23 -4.39 -3.98
C GLY A 148 1.14 -4.79 -4.53
N TRP A 149 1.14 -5.33 -5.74
CA TRP A 149 2.35 -5.85 -6.39
C TRP A 149 2.38 -5.51 -7.86
N LEU A 150 3.58 -5.29 -8.39
CA LEU A 150 3.80 -5.09 -9.82
C LEU A 150 5.17 -5.61 -10.22
N ARG A 151 5.22 -6.39 -11.31
CA ARG A 151 6.44 -6.56 -12.09
C ARG A 151 6.54 -5.40 -13.07
N ALA A 152 7.59 -4.60 -12.97
CA ALA A 152 7.72 -3.33 -13.68
C ALA A 152 7.73 -3.49 -15.21
N SER A 153 8.23 -4.62 -15.73
CA SER A 153 8.14 -4.93 -17.16
C SER A 153 6.70 -5.12 -17.66
N LYS A 154 5.75 -5.37 -16.75
CA LYS A 154 4.32 -5.54 -17.04
C LYS A 154 3.50 -4.29 -16.72
N ARG A 155 4.12 -3.12 -16.56
CA ARG A 155 3.46 -1.87 -16.14
C ARG A 155 2.38 -1.30 -17.06
N ALA A 156 2.16 -1.88 -18.24
CA ALA A 156 1.17 -1.38 -19.20
C ALA A 156 -0.25 -1.32 -18.59
N ILE A 157 -0.90 -0.17 -18.76
CA ILE A 157 -2.19 0.16 -18.13
C ILE A 157 -3.34 0.03 -19.14
N ASP A 158 -4.45 -0.53 -18.68
CA ASP A 158 -5.76 -0.48 -19.34
C ASP A 158 -6.41 0.89 -19.04
N GLU A 159 -6.10 1.90 -19.86
CA GLU A 159 -6.56 3.29 -19.67
C GLU A 159 -8.08 3.43 -19.65
N GLU A 160 -8.81 2.55 -20.36
CA GLU A 160 -10.28 2.60 -20.43
C GLU A 160 -10.94 2.17 -19.11
N ARG A 161 -10.30 1.25 -18.38
CA ARG A 161 -10.86 0.67 -17.15
C ARG A 161 -10.20 1.21 -15.88
N SER A 162 -9.04 1.83 -16.01
CA SER A 162 -8.33 2.42 -14.88
C SER A 162 -9.02 3.68 -14.37
N THR A 163 -8.82 3.96 -13.09
CA THR A 163 -9.24 5.20 -12.43
C THR A 163 -8.05 5.84 -11.72
N GLU A 164 -8.24 7.03 -11.15
CA GLU A 164 -7.18 7.72 -10.36
C GLU A 164 -6.69 6.85 -9.20
N THR A 165 -7.58 6.14 -8.52
CA THR A 165 -7.24 5.30 -7.36
C THR A 165 -7.06 3.81 -7.70
N GLN A 166 -7.30 3.41 -8.94
CA GLN A 166 -7.21 2.01 -9.36
C GLN A 166 -6.57 1.89 -10.75
N PRO A 167 -5.24 1.69 -10.82
CA PRO A 167 -4.57 1.36 -12.08
C PRO A 167 -4.82 -0.12 -12.39
N LEU A 168 -5.38 -0.41 -13.56
CA LEU A 168 -5.59 -1.78 -14.01
C LEU A 168 -4.53 -2.16 -15.03
N ILE A 169 -3.68 -3.11 -14.68
CA ILE A 169 -2.63 -3.62 -15.55
C ILE A 169 -3.24 -4.51 -16.64
N THR A 170 -2.81 -4.34 -17.90
CA THR A 170 -3.38 -5.11 -19.02
C THR A 170 -3.10 -6.61 -18.92
N GLN A 171 -1.95 -6.97 -18.33
CA GLN A 171 -1.43 -8.34 -18.18
C GLN A 171 -1.26 -9.09 -19.51
N ARG A 172 -1.21 -8.39 -20.65
CA ARG A 172 -1.00 -9.01 -21.96
C ARG A 172 0.48 -9.24 -22.21
N GLU A 173 0.83 -10.41 -22.73
CA GLU A 173 2.22 -10.76 -23.06
C GLU A 173 2.86 -9.74 -24.01
N GLY A 174 2.12 -9.28 -25.02
CA GLY A 174 2.61 -8.32 -26.01
C GLY A 174 2.78 -6.88 -25.51
N ASP A 175 2.28 -6.57 -24.31
CA ASP A 175 2.42 -5.25 -23.69
C ASP A 175 3.61 -5.21 -22.71
N ALA A 176 4.34 -6.33 -22.55
CA ALA A 176 5.51 -6.37 -21.69
C ALA A 176 6.69 -5.62 -22.33
N GLU A 177 7.29 -4.71 -21.57
CA GLU A 177 8.37 -3.84 -22.03
C GLU A 177 9.43 -3.69 -20.94
N PRO A 178 10.73 -3.86 -21.23
CA PRO A 178 11.78 -3.62 -20.25
C PRO A 178 11.74 -2.19 -19.69
N LEU A 179 12.24 -2.00 -18.48
CA LEU A 179 12.53 -0.68 -17.94
C LEU A 179 13.67 -0.02 -18.75
N PRO A 180 13.56 1.29 -19.06
CA PRO A 180 14.62 2.00 -19.76
C PRO A 180 15.87 2.13 -18.89
N GLU A 181 17.04 1.91 -19.47
CA GLU A 181 18.32 2.00 -18.76
C GLU A 181 18.61 3.46 -18.37
N GLY A 182 18.81 3.71 -17.06
CA GLY A 182 19.27 5.00 -16.55
C GLY A 182 18.22 6.11 -16.45
N GLU A 183 16.98 5.85 -16.86
CA GLU A 183 15.87 6.81 -16.88
C GLU A 183 14.83 6.49 -15.80
N PHE A 184 14.09 7.51 -15.36
CA PHE A 184 12.92 7.32 -14.50
C PHE A 184 11.71 6.99 -15.37
N GLU A 185 11.02 5.91 -15.02
CA GLU A 185 9.82 5.43 -15.70
C GLU A 185 8.67 5.41 -14.70
N GLN A 186 7.49 5.90 -15.13
CA GLN A 186 6.31 5.86 -14.27
C GLN A 186 5.73 4.45 -14.26
N VAL A 187 5.50 3.93 -13.06
CA VAL A 187 4.73 2.72 -12.80
C VAL A 187 3.55 3.07 -11.90
N ARG A 188 2.36 2.53 -12.23
CA ARG A 188 1.18 2.63 -11.36
C ARG A 188 0.85 1.24 -10.83
N LEU A 189 0.92 1.08 -9.53
CA LEU A 189 0.67 -0.17 -8.83
C LEU A 189 -0.63 -0.06 -8.03
N GLU A 190 -1.54 -1.00 -8.22
CA GLU A 190 -2.78 -1.06 -7.44
C GLU A 190 -2.47 -1.64 -6.06
N VAL A 191 -2.64 -0.84 -5.01
CA VAL A 191 -2.89 -1.37 -3.67
C VAL A 191 -4.33 -1.86 -3.68
N TYR A 192 -4.50 -3.18 -3.57
CA TYR A 192 -5.77 -3.86 -3.82
C TYR A 192 -6.94 -3.31 -2.99
N PRO A 193 -8.19 -3.66 -3.33
CA PRO A 193 -9.36 -3.24 -2.57
C PRO A 193 -9.24 -3.41 -1.05
N PHE A 194 -9.54 -2.35 -0.31
CA PHE A 194 -9.62 -2.35 1.15
C PHE A 194 -10.76 -1.44 1.65
N ALA A 195 -11.13 -1.63 2.90
CA ALA A 195 -11.96 -0.71 3.65
C ALA A 195 -11.41 -0.57 5.06
N HIS A 196 -10.92 0.62 5.42
CA HIS A 196 -10.30 0.87 6.72
C HIS A 196 -10.71 2.22 7.28
N ALA A 197 -10.84 2.31 8.61
CA ALA A 197 -11.13 3.53 9.33
C ALA A 197 -9.90 3.93 10.15
N PHE A 198 -9.09 4.84 9.59
CA PHE A 198 -7.96 5.42 10.29
C PHE A 198 -8.49 6.45 11.28
N ARG A 199 -8.23 6.27 12.56
CA ARG A 199 -8.73 7.20 13.57
C ARG A 199 -7.81 8.41 13.72
N ALA A 200 -8.35 9.50 14.23
CA ALA A 200 -7.58 10.72 14.50
C ALA A 200 -6.34 10.40 15.35
N GLY A 201 -5.20 10.97 14.98
CA GLY A 201 -3.90 10.70 15.58
C GLY A 201 -3.13 9.54 14.95
N SER A 202 -3.79 8.62 14.23
CA SER A 202 -3.08 7.61 13.43
C SER A 202 -2.36 8.25 12.24
N GLN A 203 -1.32 7.58 11.75
CA GLN A 203 -0.64 7.93 10.51
C GLN A 203 -0.93 6.87 9.44
N VAL A 204 -1.09 7.31 8.20
CA VAL A 204 -1.12 6.43 7.04
C VAL A 204 0.31 6.24 6.57
N ARG A 205 0.78 5.00 6.47
CA ARG A 205 2.13 4.67 6.01
C ARG A 205 2.08 3.79 4.78
N ILE A 206 3.00 4.02 3.85
CA ILE A 206 3.34 3.07 2.79
C ILE A 206 4.77 2.57 2.97
N VAL A 207 5.00 1.31 2.64
CA VAL A 207 6.31 0.68 2.54
C VAL A 207 6.49 0.18 1.11
N ILE A 208 7.60 0.54 0.47
CA ILE A 208 7.99 0.08 -0.87
C ILE A 208 9.14 -0.92 -0.69
N SER A 209 8.97 -2.16 -1.15
CA SER A 209 9.95 -3.23 -0.94
C SER A 209 9.92 -4.28 -2.05
N ALA A 210 10.80 -5.28 -1.93
CA ALA A 210 10.62 -6.55 -2.63
C ALA A 210 9.31 -7.24 -2.21
N PRO A 211 8.67 -8.05 -3.07
CA PRO A 211 7.50 -8.85 -2.68
C PRO A 211 7.80 -9.91 -1.63
N GLY A 212 6.88 -10.09 -0.69
CA GLY A 212 6.93 -11.11 0.35
C GLY A 212 6.60 -10.56 1.75
N GLY A 213 6.46 -11.47 2.71
CA GLY A 213 6.45 -11.18 4.15
C GLY A 213 5.19 -10.58 4.74
N ASP A 214 4.25 -10.09 3.92
CA ASP A 214 3.07 -9.35 4.42
C ASP A 214 1.76 -10.14 4.33
N ARG A 215 1.74 -11.27 3.62
CA ARG A 215 0.54 -12.07 3.37
C ARG A 215 0.74 -13.48 3.88
N ALA A 216 -0.33 -14.07 4.43
CA ALA A 216 -0.28 -15.42 4.98
C ALA A 216 -0.23 -16.53 3.89
N ARG A 217 -0.64 -16.22 2.65
CA ARG A 217 -0.82 -17.22 1.58
C ARG A 217 -0.38 -16.78 0.19
N TRP A 218 -0.15 -15.49 -0.01
CA TRP A 218 0.31 -15.00 -1.30
C TRP A 218 1.83 -15.05 -1.25
N LEU A 219 2.37 -16.12 -1.81
CA LEU A 219 3.80 -16.38 -1.92
C LEU A 219 4.24 -16.08 -3.35
N PHE A 220 5.43 -15.50 -3.51
CA PHE A 220 5.90 -15.01 -4.79
C PHE A 220 7.14 -15.79 -5.23
N ASP A 221 7.12 -16.20 -6.50
CA ASP A 221 8.31 -16.73 -7.18
C ASP A 221 9.04 -15.55 -7.85
N THR A 222 9.75 -14.77 -7.02
CA THR A 222 10.52 -13.60 -7.44
C THR A 222 11.96 -13.99 -7.75
N PRO A 223 12.63 -13.33 -8.70
CA PRO A 223 14.09 -13.44 -8.83
C PRO A 223 14.78 -13.16 -7.50
N THR A 224 15.77 -13.97 -7.15
CA THR A 224 16.48 -13.87 -5.86
C THR A 224 17.64 -12.88 -5.89
N GLU A 225 18.07 -12.48 -7.09
CA GLU A 225 19.11 -11.51 -7.29
C GLU A 225 18.64 -10.12 -6.82
N PRO A 226 19.37 -9.46 -5.90
CA PRO A 226 19.00 -8.13 -5.45
C PRO A 226 19.03 -7.10 -6.58
N VAL A 227 18.05 -6.20 -6.60
CA VAL A 227 17.92 -5.11 -7.59
C VAL A 227 17.95 -3.76 -6.88
N ASP A 228 18.85 -2.87 -7.27
CA ASP A 228 18.87 -1.50 -6.76
C ASP A 228 17.79 -0.66 -7.46
N ILE A 229 16.92 -0.04 -6.66
CA ILE A 229 15.80 0.75 -7.16
C ILE A 229 15.85 2.14 -6.52
N GLU A 230 15.74 3.15 -7.37
CA GLU A 230 15.51 4.54 -6.98
C GLU A 230 14.05 4.92 -7.20
N VAL A 231 13.45 5.61 -6.25
CA VAL A 231 12.09 6.18 -6.34
C VAL A 231 12.22 7.70 -6.27
N ALA A 232 11.81 8.38 -7.33
CA ALA A 232 11.90 9.84 -7.38
C ALA A 232 10.87 10.49 -6.48
N ARG A 233 11.25 11.62 -5.88
CA ARG A 233 10.36 12.50 -5.11
C ARG A 233 10.59 13.95 -5.50
N SER A 234 10.79 14.17 -6.80
CA SER A 234 11.18 15.45 -7.37
C SER A 234 10.03 16.14 -8.09
N ALA A 235 10.17 17.42 -8.37
CA ALA A 235 9.18 18.20 -9.11
C ALA A 235 8.92 17.66 -10.52
N GLU A 236 9.94 17.08 -11.15
CA GLU A 236 9.83 16.47 -12.48
C GLU A 236 9.16 15.09 -12.45
N HIS A 237 9.27 14.40 -11.32
CA HIS A 237 8.83 13.03 -11.13
C HIS A 237 8.14 12.89 -9.75
N PRO A 238 6.93 13.46 -9.62
CA PRO A 238 6.26 13.58 -8.32
C PRO A 238 5.57 12.27 -7.95
N SER A 239 6.34 11.28 -7.45
CA SER A 239 5.76 10.02 -6.97
C SER A 239 4.78 10.26 -5.82
N ALA A 240 3.69 9.50 -5.80
CA ALA A 240 2.61 9.67 -4.85
C ALA A 240 1.83 8.37 -4.59
N ILE A 241 1.05 8.38 -3.51
CA ILE A 241 -0.07 7.45 -3.29
C ILE A 241 -1.38 8.21 -3.43
N VAL A 242 -2.32 7.66 -4.21
CA VAL A 242 -3.68 8.19 -4.38
C VAL A 242 -4.66 7.24 -3.70
N VAL A 243 -5.28 7.70 -2.62
CA VAL A 243 -6.14 6.86 -1.75
C VAL A 243 -7.63 7.19 -1.89
N PRO A 244 -8.54 6.22 -1.63
CA PRO A 244 -9.98 6.38 -1.85
C PRO A 244 -10.70 6.87 -0.59
N VAL A 245 -10.54 8.14 -0.22
CA VAL A 245 -11.15 8.71 1.01
C VAL A 245 -12.66 8.87 0.85
N VAL A 246 -13.44 8.46 1.85
CA VAL A 246 -14.89 8.61 1.89
C VAL A 246 -15.27 9.57 3.02
N PRO A 247 -15.65 10.83 2.71
CA PRO A 247 -15.95 11.83 3.72
C PRO A 247 -17.28 11.53 4.44
N GLY A 248 -17.38 12.00 5.68
CA GLY A 248 -18.64 12.00 6.44
C GLY A 248 -19.11 10.64 6.95
N VAL A 249 -18.21 9.65 7.05
CA VAL A 249 -18.48 8.36 7.69
C VAL A 249 -18.23 8.50 9.19
N ASP A 250 -19.23 8.16 10.00
CA ASP A 250 -19.11 8.12 11.46
C ASP A 250 -18.32 6.90 11.91
N VAL A 251 -17.32 7.09 12.79
CA VAL A 251 -16.45 6.04 13.33
C VAL A 251 -16.68 5.96 14.85
N PRO A 252 -17.66 5.16 15.32
CA PRO A 252 -18.07 5.15 16.72
C PRO A 252 -17.14 4.32 17.63
N THR A 253 -16.15 3.65 17.04
CA THR A 253 -15.21 2.77 17.74
C THR A 253 -13.91 3.50 18.04
N GLU A 254 -13.40 3.36 19.26
CA GLU A 254 -12.07 3.89 19.64
C GLU A 254 -10.94 3.00 19.07
N LEU A 255 -9.69 3.47 19.21
CA LEU A 255 -8.46 2.70 18.88
C LEU A 255 -8.16 1.62 19.91
#